data_AF-A0A1R1I5S2-F1
#
_entry.id   AF-A0A1R1I5S2-F1
#
_cell.length_a   1.000
_cell.length_b   1.000
_cell.length_c   1.000
_cell.angle_alpha   90.00
_cell.angle_beta   90.00
_cell.angle_gamma   90.00
#
_symmetry.space_group_name_H-M   'P 1'
#
loop_
_entity.id
_entity.type
_entity.pdbx_description
1 polymer ?
#
loop_
_entity_poly.entity_id
_entity_poly.type
_entity_poly.pdbx_seq_one_letter_code
_entity_poly.pdbx_strand_id
1 'polypeptide(L)'
;MLALADTTLPTTLNHKWLQDLRDGKVKLEGDHAAVGALILGRDIPIPYDYVATLMRTPNAFGQGPACIVCHSSGNPAHSYRGLNLSTCEGIRAGSREAPSRPIFQPGEKGSKHILGRRLRNNRMPLGVSFSISGDNPAYATVRRWIADGAVNSAHFRKNVLPLFARDGAFAPDTPACTTCHMSNQEPPSFHELDLSTYEGIMLGADSVAKGVNNATKIVIPGNPDASSLFQHLVEDRMPPGISPTEDRDHPNTRILLRWIEQGARCN
;
A
#
# COMPACT_ATOMS: atom_id res chain seq x y z
N MET A 1 -51.96 -6.09 30.88
CA MET A 1 -50.61 -6.26 30.28
C MET A 1 -50.62 -5.57 28.93
N LEU A 2 -49.99 -4.40 28.83
CA LEU A 2 -49.64 -3.78 27.56
C LEU A 2 -48.14 -3.51 27.63
N ALA A 3 -47.36 -4.30 26.90
CA ALA A 3 -45.94 -4.05 26.73
C ALA A 3 -45.80 -2.76 25.91
N LEU A 4 -45.26 -1.72 26.52
CA LEU A 4 -44.84 -0.52 25.81
C LEU A 4 -43.69 -0.95 24.89
N ALA A 5 -43.93 -0.86 23.57
CA ALA A 5 -42.88 -1.05 22.59
C ALA A 5 -41.83 0.05 22.80
N ASP A 6 -40.62 -0.35 23.15
CA ASP A 6 -39.47 0.54 23.25
C ASP A 6 -39.09 1.00 21.83
N THR A 7 -39.72 2.09 21.38
CA THR A 7 -39.43 2.72 20.09
C THR A 7 -38.25 3.67 20.24
N THR A 8 -37.06 3.15 20.55
CA THR A 8 -35.84 3.95 20.38
C THR A 8 -35.62 4.16 18.88
N LEU A 9 -35.87 5.36 18.40
CA LEU A 9 -35.51 5.77 17.04
C LEU A 9 -34.03 5.45 16.79
N PRO A 10 -33.66 4.94 15.59
CA PRO A 10 -32.27 4.62 15.29
C PRO A 10 -31.39 5.87 15.45
N THR A 11 -30.30 5.74 16.22
CA THR A 11 -29.39 6.85 16.51
C THR A 11 -28.77 7.38 15.22
N THR A 12 -29.07 8.64 14.88
CA THR A 12 -28.51 9.33 13.71
C THR A 12 -27.01 9.56 13.86
N LEU A 13 -26.30 9.79 12.75
CA LEU A 13 -24.87 10.15 12.77
C LEU A 13 -24.61 11.38 13.65
N ASN A 14 -25.49 12.38 13.59
CA ASN A 14 -25.38 13.58 14.41
C ASN A 14 -25.51 13.29 15.91
N HIS A 15 -26.46 12.43 16.30
CA HIS A 15 -26.61 12.02 17.70
C HIS A 15 -25.36 11.27 18.21
N LYS A 16 -24.81 10.36 17.40
CA LYS A 16 -23.56 9.65 17.75
C LYS A 16 -22.40 10.63 17.93
N TRP A 17 -22.24 11.59 17.01
CA TRP A 17 -21.20 12.61 17.09
C TRP A 17 -21.30 13.46 18.36
N LEU A 18 -22.49 13.99 18.68
CA LEU A 18 -22.70 14.78 19.89
C LEU A 18 -22.44 13.96 21.16
N GLN A 19 -22.79 12.67 21.17
CA GLN A 19 -22.50 11.79 22.29
C GLN A 19 -20.98 11.57 22.45
N ASP A 20 -20.26 11.29 21.37
CA ASP A 20 -18.81 11.07 21.43
C ASP A 20 -18.04 12.33 21.88
N LEU A 21 -18.52 13.52 21.53
CA LEU A 21 -17.99 14.78 22.03
C LEU A 21 -18.19 14.91 23.55
N ARG A 22 -19.40 14.60 24.06
CA ARG A 22 -19.69 14.63 25.50
C ARG A 22 -18.87 13.61 26.28
N ASP A 23 -18.66 12.44 25.69
CA ASP A 23 -17.89 11.35 26.30
C ASP A 23 -16.37 11.57 26.20
N GLY A 24 -15.90 12.66 25.57
CA GLY A 24 -14.47 12.91 25.36
C GLY A 24 -13.78 11.88 24.46
N LYS A 25 -14.54 11.14 23.64
CA LYS A 25 -14.02 10.07 22.75
C LYS A 25 -13.40 10.61 21.46
N VAL A 26 -13.67 11.88 21.13
CA VAL A 26 -13.17 12.51 19.91
C VAL A 26 -11.74 12.99 20.11
N LYS A 27 -10.80 12.38 19.36
CA LYS A 27 -9.42 12.86 19.25
C LYS A 27 -9.23 13.48 17.88
N LEU A 28 -8.89 14.76 17.83
CA LEU A 28 -8.61 15.50 16.61
C LEU A 28 -7.11 15.78 16.55
N GLU A 29 -6.37 14.87 15.90
CA GLU A 29 -4.92 14.98 15.72
C GLU A 29 -4.60 14.95 14.22
N GLY A 30 -3.71 15.86 13.78
CA GLY A 30 -3.26 15.99 12.40
C GLY A 30 -4.23 16.66 11.43
N ASP A 31 -3.71 17.03 10.25
CA ASP A 31 -4.42 17.83 9.23
C ASP A 31 -5.61 17.10 8.57
N HIS A 32 -5.76 15.80 8.84
CA HIS A 32 -6.80 14.95 8.27
C HIS A 32 -7.75 14.35 9.32
N ALA A 33 -7.80 14.96 10.52
CA ALA A 33 -8.64 14.51 11.64
C ALA A 33 -10.12 14.37 11.26
N ALA A 34 -10.65 15.28 10.41
CA ALA A 34 -12.04 15.22 9.96
C ALA A 34 -12.36 13.93 9.20
N VAL A 35 -11.49 13.49 8.29
CA VAL A 35 -11.70 12.25 7.52
C VAL A 35 -11.66 11.03 8.46
N GLY A 36 -10.70 10.99 9.37
CA GLY A 36 -10.60 9.91 10.36
C GLY A 36 -11.81 9.83 11.29
N ALA A 37 -12.16 10.94 11.94
CA ALA A 37 -13.17 10.97 12.98
C ALA A 37 -14.60 10.94 12.43
N LEU A 38 -14.89 11.70 11.36
CA LEU A 38 -16.26 11.93 10.89
C LEU A 38 -16.68 10.99 9.78
N ILE A 39 -15.74 10.54 8.92
CA ILE A 39 -16.05 9.68 7.77
C ILE A 39 -15.75 8.22 8.10
N LEU A 40 -14.47 7.93 8.35
CA LEU A 40 -14.02 6.54 8.52
C LEU A 40 -14.51 5.94 9.84
N GLY A 41 -14.37 6.67 10.95
CA GLY A 41 -14.82 6.21 12.28
C GLY A 41 -16.33 6.13 12.45
N ARG A 42 -17.11 6.46 11.41
CA ARG A 42 -18.59 6.41 11.41
C ARG A 42 -19.15 5.53 10.30
N ASP A 43 -18.29 4.85 9.55
CA ASP A 43 -18.67 3.94 8.48
C ASP A 43 -19.62 4.57 7.45
N ILE A 44 -19.43 5.85 7.15
CA ILE A 44 -20.24 6.55 6.14
C ILE A 44 -20.08 5.81 4.79
N PRO A 45 -21.18 5.42 4.12
CA PRO A 45 -21.10 4.80 2.80
C PRO A 45 -20.43 5.73 1.80
N ILE A 46 -19.38 5.25 1.13
CA ILE A 46 -18.67 6.01 0.11
C ILE A 46 -19.34 5.77 -1.24
N PRO A 47 -19.90 6.80 -1.90
CA PRO A 47 -20.56 6.63 -3.20
C PRO A 47 -19.53 6.39 -4.31
N TYR A 48 -19.89 5.54 -5.27
CA TYR A 48 -19.03 5.27 -6.42
C TYR A 48 -18.75 6.53 -7.23
N ASP A 49 -19.69 7.47 -7.33
CA ASP A 49 -19.47 8.74 -8.05
C ASP A 49 -18.25 9.51 -7.52
N TYR A 50 -18.01 9.49 -6.21
CA TYR A 50 -16.82 10.10 -5.63
C TYR A 50 -15.55 9.34 -6.06
N VAL A 51 -15.57 8.01 -6.01
CA VAL A 51 -14.46 7.16 -6.49
C VAL A 51 -14.17 7.40 -7.96
N ALA A 52 -15.22 7.51 -8.77
CA ALA A 52 -15.15 7.79 -10.20
C ALA A 52 -14.51 9.17 -10.47
N THR A 53 -14.82 10.19 -9.65
CA THR A 53 -14.17 11.49 -9.69
C THR A 53 -12.67 11.36 -9.36
N LEU A 54 -12.30 10.65 -8.30
CA LEU A 54 -10.90 10.48 -7.92
C LEU A 54 -10.04 9.90 -9.06
N MET A 55 -10.56 8.92 -9.81
CA MET A 55 -9.82 8.32 -10.94
C MET A 55 -9.65 9.28 -12.12
N ARG A 56 -10.52 10.29 -12.25
CA ARG A 56 -10.56 11.29 -13.33
C ARG A 56 -9.83 12.58 -13.01
N THR A 57 -9.52 12.82 -11.74
CA THR A 57 -8.95 14.08 -11.27
C THR A 57 -7.42 13.95 -11.14
N PRO A 58 -6.63 14.81 -11.81
CA PRO A 58 -5.20 14.94 -11.53
C PRO A 58 -4.98 15.30 -10.07
N ASN A 59 -3.85 14.89 -9.50
CA ASN A 59 -3.47 15.14 -8.11
C ASN A 59 -4.38 14.53 -7.03
N ALA A 60 -5.34 13.66 -7.40
CA ALA A 60 -6.31 13.11 -6.45
C ALA A 60 -5.68 12.29 -5.30
N PHE A 61 -4.49 11.73 -5.51
CA PHE A 61 -3.77 10.89 -4.53
C PHE A 61 -2.34 11.37 -4.28
N GLY A 62 -2.07 12.66 -4.55
CA GLY A 62 -0.72 13.23 -4.64
C GLY A 62 -0.37 13.64 -6.08
N GLN A 63 0.67 14.45 -6.26
CA GLN A 63 0.98 15.12 -7.54
C GLN A 63 1.13 14.14 -8.72
N GLY A 64 0.43 14.43 -9.81
CA GLY A 64 0.53 13.73 -11.08
C GLY A 64 -0.77 13.65 -11.89
N PRO A 65 -0.72 13.01 -13.07
CA PRO A 65 -1.87 12.92 -13.98
C PRO A 65 -3.02 12.09 -13.41
N ALA A 66 -4.21 12.29 -13.94
CA ALA A 66 -5.37 11.46 -13.62
C ALA A 66 -5.15 10.00 -14.04
N CYS A 67 -5.62 9.06 -13.22
CA CYS A 67 -5.37 7.63 -13.43
C CYS A 67 -5.90 7.12 -14.77
N ILE A 68 -7.09 7.59 -15.17
CA ILE A 68 -7.76 7.12 -16.40
C ILE A 68 -7.03 7.52 -17.69
N VAL A 69 -6.09 8.49 -17.65
CA VAL A 69 -5.29 8.83 -18.85
C VAL A 69 -4.49 7.62 -19.31
N CYS A 70 -3.95 6.85 -18.35
CA CYS A 70 -3.16 5.65 -18.61
C CYS A 70 -3.95 4.34 -18.45
N HIS A 71 -5.07 4.40 -17.72
CA HIS A 71 -5.87 3.23 -17.31
C HIS A 71 -7.37 3.41 -17.60
N SER A 72 -7.76 3.50 -18.87
CA SER A 72 -9.17 3.76 -19.27
C SER A 72 -9.87 2.59 -19.95
N SER A 73 -9.16 1.50 -20.25
CA SER A 73 -9.70 0.40 -21.06
C SER A 73 -9.19 -0.96 -20.63
N GLY A 74 -10.00 -2.00 -20.87
CA GLY A 74 -9.60 -3.40 -20.76
C GLY A 74 -8.67 -3.86 -21.89
N ASN A 75 -8.54 -3.05 -22.95
CA ASN A 75 -7.66 -3.33 -24.09
C ASN A 75 -6.20 -2.92 -23.76
N PRO A 76 -5.23 -3.86 -23.70
CA PRO A 76 -3.85 -3.56 -23.38
C PRO A 76 -3.15 -2.68 -24.43
N ALA A 77 -3.66 -2.59 -25.66
CA ALA A 77 -3.11 -1.68 -26.67
C ALA A 77 -3.36 -0.20 -26.36
N HIS A 78 -4.38 0.11 -25.55
CA HIS A 78 -4.80 1.49 -25.25
C HIS A 78 -4.69 1.85 -23.76
N SER A 79 -4.31 0.88 -22.93
CA SER A 79 -4.34 1.02 -21.47
C SER A 79 -3.28 0.11 -20.85
N TYR A 80 -2.40 0.67 -20.03
CA TYR A 80 -1.36 -0.12 -19.38
C TYR A 80 -1.98 -1.24 -18.55
N ARG A 81 -1.47 -2.47 -18.74
CA ARG A 81 -1.98 -3.70 -18.10
C ARG A 81 -3.41 -4.08 -18.50
N GLY A 82 -3.98 -3.45 -19.52
CA GLY A 82 -5.41 -3.57 -19.84
C GLY A 82 -6.27 -3.28 -18.60
N LEU A 83 -5.85 -2.33 -17.77
CA LEU A 83 -6.53 -1.95 -16.53
C LEU A 83 -7.50 -0.80 -16.83
N ASN A 84 -8.77 -0.95 -16.45
CA ASN A 84 -9.76 0.10 -16.65
C ASN A 84 -10.21 0.73 -15.32
N LEU A 85 -9.66 1.89 -14.97
CA LEU A 85 -10.04 2.65 -13.77
C LEU A 85 -11.20 3.64 -14.01
N SER A 86 -11.78 3.68 -15.21
CA SER A 86 -12.83 4.64 -15.56
C SER A 86 -14.25 4.18 -15.21
N THR A 87 -14.44 2.89 -14.94
CA THR A 87 -15.74 2.28 -14.62
C THR A 87 -15.64 1.41 -13.38
N CYS A 88 -16.72 1.27 -12.62
CA CYS A 88 -16.74 0.45 -11.40
C CYS A 88 -16.38 -1.01 -11.72
N GLU A 89 -17.00 -1.58 -12.75
CA GLU A 89 -16.71 -2.94 -13.20
C GLU A 89 -15.27 -3.10 -13.71
N GLY A 90 -14.73 -2.07 -14.38
CA GLY A 90 -13.31 -2.05 -14.76
C GLY A 90 -12.36 -2.07 -13.55
N ILE A 91 -12.67 -1.26 -12.53
CA ILE A 91 -11.87 -1.19 -11.29
C ILE A 91 -11.91 -2.54 -10.57
N ARG A 92 -13.10 -3.16 -10.46
CA ARG A 92 -13.30 -4.50 -9.85
C ARG A 92 -12.64 -5.62 -10.65
N ALA A 93 -12.65 -5.51 -11.98
CA ALA A 93 -12.03 -6.46 -12.88
C ALA A 93 -10.50 -6.52 -12.74
N GLY A 94 -9.86 -5.39 -12.43
CA GLY A 94 -8.41 -5.28 -12.35
C GLY A 94 -7.71 -5.38 -13.70
N SER A 95 -6.48 -5.88 -13.70
CA SER A 95 -5.63 -5.96 -14.90
C SER A 95 -6.04 -7.14 -15.77
N ARG A 96 -6.26 -6.88 -17.07
CA ARG A 96 -6.68 -7.90 -18.04
C ARG A 96 -5.55 -8.47 -18.89
N GLU A 97 -4.46 -7.73 -19.05
CA GLU A 97 -3.26 -8.24 -19.72
C GLU A 97 -2.63 -9.37 -18.89
N ALA A 98 -2.13 -10.42 -19.56
CA ALA A 98 -1.46 -11.53 -18.88
C ALA A 98 -0.21 -11.05 -18.09
N PRO A 99 0.05 -11.58 -16.88
CA PRO A 99 -0.88 -12.34 -16.07
C PRO A 99 -2.04 -11.44 -15.58
N SER A 100 -3.28 -11.85 -15.89
CA SER A 100 -4.48 -11.13 -15.45
C SER A 100 -4.67 -11.35 -13.95
N ARG A 101 -5.01 -10.28 -13.23
CA ARG A 101 -5.15 -10.32 -11.78
C ARG A 101 -6.02 -9.18 -11.24
N PRO A 102 -6.80 -9.42 -10.18
CA PRO A 102 -7.50 -8.36 -9.47
C PRO A 102 -6.48 -7.43 -8.80
N ILE A 103 -6.84 -6.16 -8.64
CA ILE A 103 -6.00 -5.17 -7.96
C ILE A 103 -6.40 -4.97 -6.48
N PHE A 104 -7.55 -5.51 -6.06
CA PHE A 104 -8.04 -5.64 -4.69
C PHE A 104 -9.16 -6.70 -4.63
N GLN A 105 -9.59 -7.06 -3.42
CA GLN A 105 -10.77 -7.89 -3.20
C GLN A 105 -11.88 -7.07 -2.52
N PRO A 106 -13.10 -6.98 -3.08
CA PRO A 106 -14.22 -6.29 -2.44
C PRO A 106 -14.53 -6.86 -1.04
N GLY A 107 -14.72 -5.97 -0.06
CA GLY A 107 -15.00 -6.35 1.34
C GLY A 107 -13.76 -6.60 2.19
N GLU A 108 -12.57 -6.63 1.59
CA GLU A 108 -11.31 -6.80 2.31
C GLU A 108 -10.57 -5.48 2.53
N LYS A 109 -9.63 -5.47 3.48
CA LYS A 109 -8.78 -4.31 3.74
C LYS A 109 -7.85 -4.05 2.56
N GLY A 110 -8.16 -3.02 1.78
CA GLY A 110 -7.49 -2.69 0.51
C GLY A 110 -5.97 -2.39 0.61
N SER A 111 -5.46 -2.02 1.79
CA SER A 111 -4.12 -1.42 1.96
C SER A 111 -2.96 -2.34 1.55
N LYS A 112 -3.13 -3.67 1.66
CA LYS A 112 -2.12 -4.66 1.28
C LYS A 112 -2.29 -5.22 -0.14
N HIS A 113 -3.42 -4.94 -0.80
CA HIS A 113 -3.61 -5.35 -2.20
C HIS A 113 -2.85 -4.44 -3.16
N ILE A 114 -2.76 -4.83 -4.43
CA ILE A 114 -1.98 -4.13 -5.46
C ILE A 114 -2.36 -2.64 -5.53
N LEU A 115 -3.66 -2.30 -5.53
CA LEU A 115 -4.09 -0.89 -5.59
C LEU A 115 -3.60 -0.08 -4.38
N GLY A 116 -3.73 -0.64 -3.16
CA GLY A 116 -3.24 0.00 -1.94
C GLY A 116 -1.72 0.18 -1.95
N ARG A 117 -0.97 -0.86 -2.37
CA ARG A 117 0.49 -0.77 -2.48
C ARG A 117 0.93 0.25 -3.52
N ARG A 118 0.33 0.24 -4.71
CA ARG A 118 0.67 1.19 -5.78
C ARG A 118 0.41 2.65 -5.38
N LEU A 119 -0.56 2.94 -4.52
CA LEU A 119 -0.80 4.31 -4.04
C LEU A 119 0.11 4.71 -2.87
N ARG A 120 0.52 3.76 -2.02
CA ARG A 120 1.14 4.07 -0.71
C ARG A 120 2.62 3.70 -0.61
N ASN A 121 3.08 2.70 -1.34
CA ASN A 121 4.42 2.17 -1.19
C ASN A 121 5.35 2.84 -2.19
N ASN A 122 6.36 3.55 -1.69
CA ASN A 122 7.45 4.03 -2.53
C ASN A 122 8.28 2.84 -3.01
N ARG A 123 8.70 2.87 -4.27
CA ARG A 123 9.69 1.92 -4.80
C ARG A 123 11.01 2.11 -4.06
N MET A 124 11.73 1.00 -3.87
CA MET A 124 13.04 0.96 -3.24
C MET A 124 14.13 0.57 -4.25
N PRO A 125 15.36 1.12 -4.14
CA PRO A 125 15.78 2.14 -3.17
C PRO A 125 15.01 3.45 -3.30
N LEU A 126 14.79 4.16 -2.18
CA LEU A 126 13.90 5.32 -2.13
C LEU A 126 14.35 6.39 -3.14
N GLY A 127 13.42 6.85 -3.98
CA GLY A 127 13.69 7.87 -5.00
C GLY A 127 14.17 7.33 -6.35
N VAL A 128 14.25 5.99 -6.52
CA VAL A 128 14.54 5.39 -7.82
C VAL A 128 13.51 5.83 -8.89
N SER A 129 14.00 6.17 -10.08
CA SER A 129 13.15 6.57 -11.21
C SER A 129 12.33 5.39 -11.73
N PHE A 130 11.07 5.65 -12.11
CA PHE A 130 10.21 4.67 -12.77
C PHE A 130 10.73 4.23 -14.15
N SER A 131 11.66 4.98 -14.74
CA SER A 131 12.30 4.61 -16.01
C SER A 131 13.35 3.49 -15.86
N ILE A 132 13.74 3.13 -14.64
CA ILE A 132 14.69 2.05 -14.41
C ILE A 132 13.98 0.70 -14.62
N SER A 133 14.45 -0.03 -15.65
CA SER A 133 13.92 -1.34 -16.02
C SER A 133 13.97 -2.35 -14.86
N GLY A 134 12.97 -3.24 -14.83
CA GLY A 134 12.92 -4.40 -13.95
C GLY A 134 13.85 -5.55 -14.37
N ASP A 135 14.60 -5.42 -15.47
CA ASP A 135 15.48 -6.47 -16.00
C ASP A 135 16.86 -6.54 -15.34
N ASN A 136 17.08 -5.79 -14.24
CA ASN A 136 18.32 -5.90 -13.48
C ASN A 136 18.44 -7.31 -12.84
N PRO A 137 19.55 -8.05 -13.09
CA PRO A 137 19.78 -9.38 -12.50
C PRO A 137 19.68 -9.44 -10.97
N ALA A 138 19.90 -8.32 -10.27
CA ALA A 138 19.73 -8.22 -8.83
C ALA A 138 18.28 -8.52 -8.41
N TYR A 139 17.28 -8.03 -9.15
CA TYR A 139 15.87 -8.33 -8.86
C TYR A 139 15.57 -9.82 -9.01
N ALA A 140 16.04 -10.45 -10.09
CA ALA A 140 15.87 -11.89 -10.31
C ALA A 140 16.57 -12.72 -9.22
N THR A 141 17.75 -12.28 -8.76
CA THR A 141 18.52 -12.95 -7.69
C THR A 141 17.75 -12.94 -6.37
N VAL A 142 17.23 -11.79 -5.94
CA VAL A 142 16.41 -11.68 -4.73
C VAL A 142 15.12 -12.48 -4.88
N ARG A 143 14.42 -12.35 -6.02
CA ARG A 143 13.17 -13.07 -6.29
C ARG A 143 13.36 -14.58 -6.18
N ARG A 144 14.42 -15.11 -6.79
CA ARG A 144 14.74 -16.54 -6.77
C ARG A 144 15.07 -17.02 -5.37
N TRP A 145 15.90 -16.29 -4.62
CA TRP A 145 16.20 -16.65 -3.23
C TRP A 145 14.93 -16.73 -2.36
N ILE A 146 14.00 -15.78 -2.50
CA ILE A 146 12.72 -15.85 -1.79
C ILE A 146 11.92 -17.08 -2.23
N ALA A 147 11.81 -17.32 -3.54
CA ALA A 147 11.08 -18.46 -4.10
C ALA A 147 11.66 -19.80 -3.63
N ASP A 148 12.97 -19.89 -3.45
CA ASP A 148 13.70 -21.07 -2.97
C ASP A 148 13.62 -21.23 -1.43
N GLY A 149 12.71 -20.52 -0.77
CA GLY A 149 12.45 -20.63 0.68
C GLY A 149 13.26 -19.69 1.55
N ALA A 150 13.93 -18.69 0.97
CA ALA A 150 14.64 -17.63 1.70
C ALA A 150 15.62 -18.16 2.77
N VAL A 151 16.37 -19.22 2.45
CA VAL A 151 17.26 -19.89 3.42
C VAL A 151 18.61 -19.16 3.56
N ASN A 152 19.23 -19.23 4.75
CA ASN A 152 20.57 -18.69 5.03
C ASN A 152 21.68 -19.59 4.44
N SER A 153 21.71 -19.68 3.10
CA SER A 153 22.67 -20.50 2.36
C SER A 153 23.95 -19.74 2.01
N ALA A 154 24.96 -20.46 1.50
CA ALA A 154 26.12 -19.83 0.86
C ALA A 154 25.72 -18.93 -0.32
N HIS A 155 24.66 -19.29 -1.07
CA HIS A 155 24.12 -18.44 -2.13
C HIS A 155 23.58 -17.12 -1.57
N PHE A 156 22.80 -17.16 -0.48
CA PHE A 156 22.33 -15.95 0.18
C PHE A 156 23.50 -15.03 0.59
N ARG A 157 24.45 -15.57 1.37
CA ARG A 157 25.57 -14.78 1.91
C ARG A 157 26.47 -14.18 0.82
N LYS A 158 26.66 -14.86 -0.32
CA LYS A 158 27.56 -14.43 -1.38
C LYS A 158 26.89 -13.59 -2.47
N ASN A 159 25.61 -13.84 -2.77
CA ASN A 159 24.96 -13.27 -3.95
C ASN A 159 23.73 -12.42 -3.65
N VAL A 160 23.09 -12.61 -2.50
CA VAL A 160 21.85 -11.88 -2.14
C VAL A 160 22.16 -10.79 -1.13
N LEU A 161 22.73 -11.13 0.02
CA LEU A 161 23.01 -10.19 1.11
C LEU A 161 23.86 -8.99 0.64
N PRO A 162 24.93 -9.15 -0.16
CA PRO A 162 25.73 -8.02 -0.61
C PRO A 162 24.96 -7.03 -1.49
N LEU A 163 23.83 -7.41 -2.11
CA LEU A 163 23.02 -6.50 -2.91
C LEU A 163 22.38 -5.40 -2.04
N PHE A 164 22.09 -5.68 -0.77
CA PHE A 164 21.50 -4.69 0.14
C PHE A 164 22.53 -3.70 0.70
N ALA A 165 23.82 -4.05 0.67
CA ALA A 165 24.91 -3.26 1.21
C ALA A 165 25.75 -2.54 0.14
N ARG A 166 25.37 -2.64 -1.14
CA ARG A 166 26.12 -2.07 -2.27
C ARG A 166 25.33 -0.99 -2.98
N ASP A 167 25.91 0.19 -3.09
CA ASP A 167 25.39 1.27 -3.93
C ASP A 167 25.22 0.81 -5.38
N GLY A 168 24.20 1.32 -6.05
CA GLY A 168 23.98 1.01 -7.46
C GLY A 168 23.46 -0.40 -7.74
N ALA A 169 23.23 -1.24 -6.72
CA ALA A 169 22.91 -2.66 -6.93
C ALA A 169 21.60 -2.87 -7.69
N PHE A 170 20.59 -2.05 -7.42
CA PHE A 170 19.25 -2.16 -8.01
C PHE A 170 18.98 -1.11 -9.09
N ALA A 171 19.63 0.06 -9.00
CA ALA A 171 19.55 1.14 -9.98
C ALA A 171 20.81 2.00 -9.93
N PRO A 172 21.29 2.57 -11.05
CA PRO A 172 22.42 3.51 -11.05
C PRO A 172 22.22 4.66 -10.08
N ASP A 173 23.31 5.14 -9.47
CA ASP A 173 23.34 6.32 -8.58
C ASP A 173 22.36 6.26 -7.39
N THR A 174 22.02 5.06 -6.92
CA THR A 174 21.18 4.86 -5.73
C THR A 174 22.00 4.33 -4.55
N PRO A 175 21.68 4.73 -3.31
CA PRO A 175 22.39 4.26 -2.13
C PRO A 175 22.07 2.79 -1.83
N ALA A 176 22.98 2.13 -1.14
CA ALA A 176 22.76 0.84 -0.51
C ALA A 176 21.52 0.90 0.42
N CYS A 177 20.79 -0.21 0.49
CA CYS A 177 19.61 -0.32 1.35
C CYS A 177 19.99 -0.15 2.84
N THR A 178 21.16 -0.66 3.22
CA THR A 178 21.69 -0.54 4.59
C THR A 178 22.07 0.88 4.97
N THR A 179 22.06 1.86 4.06
CA THR A 179 22.21 3.28 4.43
C THR A 179 21.05 3.77 5.29
N CYS A 180 19.86 3.20 5.09
CA CYS A 180 18.64 3.55 5.82
C CYS A 180 18.09 2.42 6.70
N HIS A 181 18.53 1.18 6.45
CA HIS A 181 18.02 -0.03 7.11
C HIS A 181 19.16 -0.89 7.67
N MET A 182 19.70 -0.50 8.83
CA MET A 182 20.93 -1.05 9.41
C MET A 182 20.79 -1.61 10.83
N SER A 183 19.60 -1.47 11.44
CA SER A 183 19.35 -1.84 12.83
C SER A 183 17.86 -1.93 13.12
N ASN A 184 17.50 -2.56 14.24
CA ASN A 184 16.11 -2.64 14.70
C ASN A 184 15.71 -1.51 15.65
N GLN A 185 16.26 -0.31 15.48
CA GLN A 185 15.97 0.85 16.34
C GLN A 185 15.63 2.07 15.48
N GLU A 186 14.53 2.74 15.86
CA GLU A 186 14.15 4.05 15.36
C GLU A 186 14.46 5.13 16.40
N PRO A 187 15.09 6.25 16.01
CA PRO A 187 16.04 6.42 14.90
C PRO A 187 17.37 5.66 15.15
N PRO A 188 18.21 5.36 14.13
CA PRO A 188 18.22 5.94 12.77
C PRO A 188 17.64 5.04 11.67
N SER A 189 17.30 3.77 11.94
CA SER A 189 16.84 2.85 10.90
C SER A 189 15.35 2.98 10.66
N PHE A 190 14.95 3.34 9.45
CA PHE A 190 13.54 3.49 9.12
C PHE A 190 12.78 2.18 9.25
N HIS A 191 11.61 2.24 9.88
CA HIS A 191 10.75 1.11 10.21
C HIS A 191 11.47 0.03 11.03
N GLU A 192 12.49 0.40 11.80
CA GLU A 192 13.26 -0.52 12.66
C GLU A 192 13.73 -1.77 11.86
N LEU A 193 14.02 -1.57 10.57
CA LEU A 193 14.36 -2.63 9.65
C LEU A 193 15.87 -2.73 9.51
N ASP A 194 16.40 -3.94 9.67
CA ASP A 194 17.80 -4.27 9.44
C ASP A 194 17.95 -5.17 8.21
N LEU A 195 18.65 -4.68 7.18
CA LEU A 195 18.98 -5.43 5.97
C LEU A 195 20.45 -5.89 5.91
N SER A 196 21.21 -5.72 6.99
CA SER A 196 22.64 -6.04 7.06
C SER A 196 22.94 -7.51 7.36
N THR A 197 21.96 -8.25 7.91
CA THR A 197 22.09 -9.66 8.30
C THR A 197 20.91 -10.50 7.82
N TYR A 198 21.07 -11.82 7.80
CA TYR A 198 19.96 -12.74 7.51
C TYR A 198 18.85 -12.59 8.54
N GLU A 199 19.24 -12.60 9.82
CA GLU A 199 18.35 -12.56 10.96
C GLU A 199 17.54 -11.25 10.98
N GLY A 200 18.17 -10.11 10.66
CA GLY A 200 17.49 -8.82 10.51
C GLY A 200 16.44 -8.83 9.40
N ILE A 201 16.80 -9.32 8.21
CA ILE A 201 15.88 -9.42 7.06
C ILE A 201 14.67 -10.29 7.39
N MET A 202 14.91 -11.43 8.05
CA MET A 202 13.85 -12.39 8.40
C MET A 202 13.04 -11.98 9.63
N LEU A 203 13.59 -11.13 10.50
CA LEU A 203 12.86 -10.49 11.59
C LEU A 203 11.79 -9.56 11.01
N GLY A 204 12.20 -8.66 10.12
CA GLY A 204 11.33 -7.68 9.47
C GLY A 204 11.36 -6.31 10.14
N ALA A 205 10.27 -5.55 9.95
CA ALA A 205 10.14 -4.16 10.36
C ALA A 205 9.24 -3.99 11.61
N ASP A 206 9.30 -2.82 12.24
CA ASP A 206 8.48 -2.38 13.38
C ASP A 206 8.54 -3.32 14.61
N SER A 207 9.68 -4.00 14.81
CA SER A 207 9.86 -5.04 15.84
C SER A 207 9.95 -4.50 17.27
N VAL A 208 10.34 -3.25 17.47
CA VAL A 208 10.33 -2.56 18.76
C VAL A 208 8.96 -1.91 18.97
N ALA A 209 8.48 -1.10 18.03
CA ALA A 209 7.21 -0.37 18.15
C ALA A 209 5.97 -1.27 18.28
N LYS A 210 5.92 -2.41 17.55
CA LYS A 210 4.79 -3.37 17.62
C LYS A 210 5.11 -4.62 18.44
N GLY A 211 6.36 -4.76 18.87
CA GLY A 211 6.91 -5.95 19.49
C GLY A 211 7.37 -7.01 18.48
N VAL A 212 8.40 -7.77 18.85
CA VAL A 212 9.14 -8.70 17.98
C VAL A 212 8.23 -9.73 17.31
N ASN A 213 7.22 -10.22 18.04
CA ASN A 213 6.27 -11.22 17.54
C ASN A 213 5.21 -10.64 16.58
N ASN A 214 5.02 -9.33 16.56
CA ASN A 214 4.10 -8.63 15.66
C ASN A 214 4.85 -7.79 14.60
N ALA A 215 6.16 -7.99 14.47
CA ALA A 215 6.97 -7.35 13.45
C ALA A 215 6.38 -7.59 12.06
N THR A 216 6.39 -6.56 11.23
CA THR A 216 5.96 -6.64 9.85
C THR A 216 6.95 -7.51 9.08
N LYS A 217 6.56 -8.76 8.77
CA LYS A 217 7.37 -9.65 7.92
C LYS A 217 7.51 -9.06 6.51
N ILE A 218 8.76 -8.89 6.09
CA ILE A 218 9.08 -8.36 4.75
C ILE A 218 9.44 -9.45 3.74
N VAL A 219 9.84 -10.62 4.23
CA VAL A 219 10.09 -11.83 3.44
C VAL A 219 9.10 -12.90 3.87
N ILE A 220 8.39 -13.45 2.88
CA ILE A 220 7.54 -14.63 3.01
C ILE A 220 8.23 -15.75 2.21
N PRO A 221 8.93 -16.68 2.89
CA PRO A 221 9.61 -17.80 2.23
C PRO A 221 8.70 -18.53 1.23
N GLY A 222 9.21 -18.76 0.02
CA GLY A 222 8.48 -19.41 -1.06
C GLY A 222 7.50 -18.50 -1.82
N ASN A 223 7.27 -17.26 -1.37
CA ASN A 223 6.28 -16.37 -1.99
C ASN A 223 6.82 -14.94 -2.20
N PRO A 224 7.56 -14.71 -3.30
CA PRO A 224 8.08 -13.39 -3.63
C PRO A 224 6.98 -12.35 -3.81
N ASP A 225 5.86 -12.72 -4.44
CA ASP A 225 4.79 -11.78 -4.77
C ASP A 225 4.03 -11.28 -3.52
N ALA A 226 4.08 -12.03 -2.42
CA ALA A 226 3.55 -11.63 -1.11
C ALA A 226 4.61 -10.96 -0.20
N SER A 227 5.89 -11.01 -0.56
CA SER A 227 6.99 -10.44 0.21
C SER A 227 7.12 -8.95 -0.05
N SER A 228 6.92 -8.10 0.97
CA SER A 228 7.02 -6.65 0.78
C SER A 228 8.42 -6.21 0.35
N LEU A 229 9.48 -6.93 0.74
CA LEU A 229 10.83 -6.70 0.25
C LEU A 229 10.87 -6.70 -1.29
N PHE A 230 10.27 -7.70 -1.92
CA PHE A 230 10.28 -7.79 -3.37
C PHE A 230 9.27 -6.83 -4.01
N GLN A 231 8.08 -6.65 -3.41
CA GLN A 231 7.10 -5.67 -3.87
C GLN A 231 7.70 -4.26 -3.95
N HIS A 232 8.40 -3.81 -2.91
CA HIS A 232 9.05 -2.50 -2.92
C HIS A 232 10.13 -2.37 -4.00
N LEU A 233 10.83 -3.44 -4.38
CA LEU A 233 11.85 -3.38 -5.44
C LEU A 233 11.24 -3.16 -6.84
N VAL A 234 10.05 -3.73 -7.09
CA VAL A 234 9.48 -3.85 -8.45
C VAL A 234 8.20 -3.05 -8.68
N GLU A 235 7.60 -2.48 -7.63
CA GLU A 235 6.38 -1.69 -7.74
C GLU A 235 6.70 -0.20 -7.66
N ASP A 236 6.68 0.48 -8.81
CA ASP A 236 6.60 1.94 -8.85
C ASP A 236 5.30 2.44 -8.20
N ARG A 237 5.43 3.47 -7.35
CA ARG A 237 4.30 4.21 -6.81
C ARG A 237 3.58 4.94 -7.93
N MET A 238 2.26 5.03 -7.81
CA MET A 238 1.37 5.69 -8.74
C MET A 238 0.91 7.04 -8.18
N PRO A 239 0.76 8.06 -9.04
CA PRO A 239 1.12 8.05 -10.47
C PRO A 239 2.65 7.98 -10.69
N PRO A 240 3.13 7.49 -11.85
CA PRO A 240 4.57 7.34 -12.09
C PRO A 240 5.32 8.66 -11.91
N GLY A 241 6.41 8.64 -11.15
CA GLY A 241 7.22 9.82 -10.85
C GLY A 241 6.71 10.67 -9.69
N ILE A 242 5.65 10.27 -8.99
CA ILE A 242 5.22 10.92 -7.74
C ILE A 242 6.38 10.97 -6.74
N SER A 243 6.54 12.11 -6.04
CA SER A 243 7.59 12.27 -5.04
C SER A 243 7.42 11.27 -3.90
N PRO A 244 8.50 10.65 -3.40
CA PRO A 244 8.44 9.76 -2.24
C PRO A 244 8.00 10.46 -0.95
N THR A 245 8.08 11.80 -0.89
CA THR A 245 7.64 12.61 0.25
C THR A 245 6.15 12.91 0.25
N GLU A 246 5.43 12.60 -0.83
CA GLU A 246 3.97 12.76 -0.89
C GLU A 246 3.30 11.83 0.12
N ASP A 247 2.26 12.35 0.79
CA ASP A 247 1.60 11.67 1.90
C ASP A 247 1.12 10.26 1.49
N ARG A 248 1.59 9.26 2.22
CA ARG A 248 1.24 7.84 2.02
C ARG A 248 -0.14 7.51 2.56
N ASP A 249 -0.69 8.35 3.42
CA ASP A 249 -2.01 8.19 4.04
C ASP A 249 -2.98 9.31 3.65
N HIS A 250 -2.80 9.85 2.43
CA HIS A 250 -3.63 10.87 1.82
C HIS A 250 -5.13 10.59 2.03
N PRO A 251 -5.96 11.58 2.39
CA PRO A 251 -7.36 11.36 2.76
C PRO A 251 -8.16 10.63 1.67
N ASN A 252 -7.96 10.97 0.40
CA ASN A 252 -8.62 10.29 -0.72
C ASN A 252 -8.19 8.82 -0.86
N THR A 253 -6.92 8.49 -0.57
CA THR A 253 -6.46 7.10 -0.53
C THR A 253 -7.22 6.34 0.55
N ARG A 254 -7.34 6.91 1.75
CA ARG A 254 -8.08 6.28 2.86
C ARG A 254 -9.56 6.10 2.54
N ILE A 255 -10.20 7.08 1.89
CA ILE A 255 -11.60 6.99 1.45
C ILE A 255 -11.78 5.90 0.38
N LEU A 256 -10.87 5.82 -0.61
CA LEU A 256 -10.89 4.76 -1.61
C LEU A 256 -10.75 3.37 -0.99
N LEU A 257 -9.81 3.21 -0.06
CA LEU A 257 -9.64 1.93 0.65
C LEU A 257 -10.89 1.59 1.47
N ARG A 258 -11.57 2.60 2.04
CA ARG A 258 -12.84 2.39 2.73
C ARG A 258 -13.96 1.94 1.81
N TRP A 259 -14.07 2.51 0.61
CA TRP A 259 -15.03 2.05 -0.41
C TRP A 259 -14.81 0.58 -0.79
N ILE A 260 -13.54 0.15 -0.91
CA ILE A 260 -13.20 -1.27 -1.15
C ILE A 260 -13.69 -2.14 0.01
N GLU A 261 -13.41 -1.76 1.26
CA GLU A 261 -13.87 -2.48 2.45
C GLU A 261 -15.40 -2.54 2.56
N GLN A 262 -16.12 -1.55 2.02
CA GLN A 262 -17.59 -1.54 1.95
C GLN A 262 -18.16 -2.41 0.83
N GLY A 263 -17.30 -3.11 0.09
CA GLY A 263 -17.68 -4.05 -0.97
C GLY A 263 -17.52 -3.51 -2.38
N ALA A 264 -16.82 -2.38 -2.57
CA ALA A 264 -16.57 -1.78 -3.89
C ALA A 264 -17.85 -1.65 -4.75
N ARG A 265 -18.92 -1.15 -4.12
CA ARG A 265 -20.25 -1.09 -4.74
C ARG A 265 -20.26 -0.02 -5.83
N CYS A 266 -21.06 -0.25 -6.87
CA CYS A 266 -21.13 0.61 -8.06
C CYS A 266 -22.25 1.65 -8.03
N ASN A 267 -22.81 1.90 -6.84
CA ASN A 267 -23.93 2.81 -6.61
C ASN A 267 -23.53 4.07 -5.84
#